data_AF-A0A2E6ZDF8-F1
#
_entry.id   AF-A0A2E6ZDF8-F1
#
_cell.length_a   1.000
_cell.length_b   1.000
_cell.length_c   1.000
_cell.angle_alpha   90.00
_cell.angle_beta   90.00
_cell.angle_gamma   90.00
#
_symmetry.space_group_name_H-M   'P 1'
#
loop_
_entity.id
_entity.type
_entity.pdbx_description
1 polymer ?
#
loop_
_entity_poly.entity_id
_entity_poly.type
_entity_poly.pdbx_seq_one_letter_code
_entity_poly.pdbx_strand_id
1 'polypeptide(L)'
;MANELGHLPKIGDLTEDQEARLDTWYAKAYKDDNLFRTLANDGLTLEMFLSWVGVVYGGDSGLDRQMIELCRIRMANVNECFH
;
A
#
# COMPACT_ATOMS: atom_id res chain seq x y z
N MET A 1 -3.77 -16.37 2.00
CA MET A 1 -3.54 -16.70 3.42
C MET A 1 -3.75 -15.46 4.27
N ALA A 2 -4.48 -15.54 5.39
CA ALA A 2 -4.63 -14.43 6.34
C ALA A 2 -3.35 -14.34 7.21
N ASN A 3 -2.83 -13.13 7.48
CA ASN A 3 -1.83 -12.95 8.54
C ASN A 3 -2.53 -12.55 9.84
N GLU A 4 -1.79 -12.58 10.95
CA GLU A 4 -2.29 -12.31 12.31
C GLU A 4 -2.78 -10.87 12.55
N LEU A 5 -2.83 -10.02 11.52
CA LEU A 5 -3.05 -8.58 11.65
C LEU A 5 -4.19 -8.03 10.76
N GLY A 6 -4.85 -8.84 9.92
CA GLY A 6 -5.95 -8.33 9.10
C GLY A 6 -6.70 -9.39 8.30
N HIS A 7 -8.03 -9.41 8.46
CA HIS A 7 -8.97 -10.43 7.95
C HIS A 7 -9.25 -10.37 6.44
N LEU A 8 -8.45 -9.66 5.64
CA LEU A 8 -8.68 -9.60 4.20
C LEU A 8 -7.91 -10.71 3.48
N PRO A 9 -8.55 -11.41 2.51
CA PRO A 9 -7.89 -12.46 1.75
C PRO A 9 -6.73 -11.88 0.95
N LYS A 10 -5.65 -12.64 0.82
CA LYS A 10 -4.47 -12.31 0.00
C LYS A 10 -4.31 -13.34 -1.10
N ILE A 11 -3.97 -12.87 -2.30
CA ILE A 11 -3.59 -13.77 -3.39
C ILE A 11 -2.19 -14.33 -3.20
N GLY A 12 -2.05 -15.64 -3.46
CA GLY A 12 -0.78 -16.34 -3.44
C GLY A 12 0.00 -16.10 -4.73
N ASP A 13 -0.67 -16.27 -5.86
CA ASP A 13 -0.08 -16.12 -7.18
C ASP A 13 -0.35 -14.71 -7.70
N LEU A 14 0.70 -14.07 -8.22
CA LEU A 14 0.65 -12.77 -8.87
C LEU A 14 0.84 -12.95 -10.37
N THR A 15 0.27 -12.04 -11.17
CA THR A 15 0.67 -11.94 -12.58
C THR A 15 2.08 -11.34 -12.67
N GLU A 16 2.78 -11.57 -13.80
CA GLU A 16 4.12 -11.01 -14.04
C GLU A 16 4.16 -9.48 -13.85
N ASP A 17 3.12 -8.77 -14.32
CA ASP A 17 2.97 -7.33 -14.10
C ASP A 17 2.83 -6.96 -12.62
N GLN A 18 2.12 -7.77 -11.83
CA GLN A 18 1.94 -7.55 -10.40
C GLN A 18 3.23 -7.85 -9.63
N GLU A 19 4.02 -8.85 -10.05
CA GLU A 19 5.33 -9.14 -9.48
C GLU A 19 6.30 -7.97 -9.69
N ALA A 20 6.39 -7.44 -10.92
CA ALA A 20 7.23 -6.27 -11.20
C ALA A 20 6.82 -5.02 -10.38
N ARG A 21 5.52 -4.84 -10.14
CA ARG A 21 5.01 -3.78 -9.26
C ARG A 21 5.35 -4.04 -7.79
N LEU A 22 5.30 -5.30 -7.35
CA LEU A 22 5.69 -5.70 -5.99
C LEU A 22 7.20 -5.49 -5.74
N ASP A 23 8.05 -5.72 -6.73
CA ASP A 23 9.48 -5.40 -6.62
C ASP A 23 9.70 -3.89 -6.42
N THR A 24 8.96 -3.07 -7.16
CA THR A 24 8.99 -1.61 -7.00
C THR A 24 8.48 -1.20 -5.61
N TRP A 25 7.46 -1.88 -5.10
CA TRP A 25 6.92 -1.68 -3.76
C TRP A 25 7.99 -1.94 -2.68
N TYR A 26 8.70 -3.06 -2.77
CA TYR A 26 9.78 -3.37 -1.83
C TYR A 26 10.92 -2.35 -1.89
N ALA A 27 11.25 -1.85 -3.07
CA ALA A 27 12.31 -0.86 -3.24
C ALA A 27 11.94 0.52 -2.68
N LYS A 28 10.66 0.88 -2.64
CA LYS A 28 10.22 2.28 -2.43
C LYS A 28 9.30 2.51 -1.23
N ALA A 29 8.59 1.50 -0.74
CA ALA A 29 7.49 1.69 0.20
C ALA A 29 7.66 0.88 1.49
N TYR A 30 7.44 -0.43 1.46
CA TYR A 30 7.43 -1.29 2.65
C TYR A 30 8.22 -2.58 2.44
N LYS A 31 8.65 -3.22 3.53
CA LYS A 31 9.39 -4.50 3.49
C LYS A 31 8.50 -5.73 3.44
N ASP A 32 7.21 -5.58 3.72
CA ASP A 32 6.21 -6.64 3.62
C ASP A 32 5.27 -6.43 2.44
N ASP A 33 4.57 -7.49 2.03
CA ASP A 33 3.65 -7.50 0.89
C ASP A 33 2.18 -7.61 1.30
N ASN A 34 1.87 -7.48 2.59
CA ASN A 34 0.55 -7.83 3.11
C ASN A 34 -0.52 -6.96 2.48
N LEU A 35 -0.32 -5.64 2.50
CA LEU A 35 -1.25 -4.69 1.90
C LEU A 35 -1.32 -4.88 0.38
N PHE A 36 -0.16 -5.02 -0.28
CA PHE A 36 -0.10 -5.19 -1.74
C PHE A 36 -0.90 -6.41 -2.19
N ARG A 37 -0.61 -7.59 -1.64
CA ARG A 37 -1.29 -8.85 -1.98
C ARG A 37 -2.76 -8.87 -1.59
N THR A 38 -3.17 -8.07 -0.61
CA THR A 38 -4.58 -7.90 -0.25
C THR A 38 -5.30 -7.11 -1.34
N LEU A 39 -4.72 -6.00 -1.79
CA LEU A 39 -5.32 -5.16 -2.83
C LEU A 39 -5.25 -5.82 -4.22
N ALA A 40 -4.22 -6.63 -4.47
CA ALA A 40 -4.03 -7.30 -5.76
C ALA A 40 -5.14 -8.30 -6.14
N ASN A 41 -6.04 -8.68 -5.22
CA ASN A 41 -7.27 -9.41 -5.54
C ASN A 41 -8.17 -8.65 -6.53
N ASP A 42 -8.10 -7.32 -6.55
CA ASP A 42 -8.85 -6.47 -7.47
C ASP A 42 -7.90 -5.48 -8.17
N GLY A 43 -7.70 -5.67 -9.48
CA GLY A 43 -6.72 -4.91 -10.25
C GLY A 43 -7.00 -3.40 -10.24
N LEU A 44 -8.27 -3.00 -10.29
CA LEU A 44 -8.68 -1.60 -10.25
C LEU A 44 -8.35 -0.96 -8.89
N THR A 45 -8.66 -1.63 -7.80
CA THR A 45 -8.32 -1.17 -6.44
C THR A 45 -6.82 -1.00 -6.27
N LEU A 46 -6.03 -1.99 -6.72
CA LEU A 46 -4.57 -1.89 -6.68
C LEU A 46 -4.05 -0.70 -7.50
N GLU A 47 -4.57 -0.50 -8.71
CA GLU A 47 -4.19 0.62 -9.59
C GLU A 47 -4.53 1.98 -8.96
N MET A 48 -5.75 2.13 -8.43
CA MET A 48 -6.18 3.35 -7.75
C MET A 48 -5.28 3.67 -6.56
N PHE A 49 -4.97 2.66 -5.76
CA PHE A 49 -4.10 2.82 -4.59
C PHE A 49 -2.68 3.24 -4.99
N LEU A 50 -2.05 2.54 -5.94
CA LEU A 50 -0.70 2.86 -6.39
C LEU A 50 -0.63 4.25 -7.04
N SER A 51 -1.66 4.66 -7.78
CA SER A 51 -1.75 5.99 -8.37
C SER A 51 -1.84 7.07 -7.30
N TRP A 52 -2.67 6.86 -6.28
CA TRP A 52 -2.77 7.77 -5.13
C TRP A 52 -1.44 7.88 -4.38
N VAL A 53 -0.78 6.75 -4.09
CA VAL A 53 0.55 6.74 -3.45
C VAL A 53 1.56 7.51 -4.30
N GLY A 54 1.55 7.31 -5.62
CA GLY A 54 2.41 8.02 -6.55
C GLY A 54 2.23 9.53 -6.49
N VAL A 55 0.99 10.03 -6.43
CA VAL A 55 0.72 11.47 -6.31
C VAL A 55 1.17 12.00 -4.94
N VAL A 56 0.74 11.33 -3.87
CA VAL A 56 0.93 11.83 -2.50
C VAL A 56 2.41 11.79 -2.10
N TYR A 57 3.10 10.69 -2.39
CA TYR A 57 4.48 10.47 -1.97
C TYR A 57 5.51 10.69 -3.09
N GLY A 58 5.11 10.77 -4.36
CA GLY A 58 6.02 11.01 -5.48
C GLY A 58 6.68 12.38 -5.46
N GLY A 59 6.09 13.35 -4.76
CA GLY A 59 6.63 14.71 -4.62
C GLY A 59 5.97 15.75 -5.53
N ASP A 60 5.13 15.32 -6.47
CA ASP A 60 4.44 16.20 -7.41
C ASP A 60 3.14 16.81 -6.86
N SER A 61 2.66 16.36 -5.70
CA SER A 61 1.46 16.90 -5.05
C SER A 61 1.64 18.29 -4.43
N GLY A 62 2.87 18.78 -4.32
CA GLY A 62 3.19 20.00 -3.57
C GLY A 62 3.03 19.87 -2.05
N LEU A 63 2.72 18.67 -1.55
CA LEU A 63 2.59 18.37 -0.13
C LEU A 63 3.94 17.94 0.44
N ASP A 64 4.26 18.41 1.63
CA ASP A 64 5.43 17.96 2.38
C ASP A 64 5.24 16.49 2.82
N ARG A 65 6.21 15.64 2.46
CA ARG A 65 6.12 14.19 2.69
C ARG A 65 6.07 13.85 4.19
N GLN A 66 6.82 14.57 5.01
CA GLN A 66 6.86 14.36 6.45
C GLN A 66 5.53 14.76 7.10
N MET A 67 4.93 15.87 6.65
CA MET A 67 3.59 16.29 7.08
C MET A 67 2.53 15.24 6.73
N ILE A 68 2.57 14.69 5.51
CA ILE A 68 1.66 13.62 5.09
C ILE A 68 1.79 12.41 6.01
N GLU A 69 3.01 11.97 6.30
CA GLU A 69 3.23 10.81 7.18
C GLU A 69 2.69 11.04 8.59
N LEU A 70 2.88 12.25 9.15
CA LEU A 70 2.29 12.60 10.45
C LEU A 70 0.76 12.55 10.43
N CYS A 71 0.14 13.08 9.36
CA CYS A 71 -1.30 13.00 9.16
C CYS A 71 -1.77 11.55 9.04
N ARG A 72 -1.07 10.72 8.25
CA ARG A 72 -1.38 9.30 8.08
C ARG A 72 -1.32 8.57 9.41
N ILE A 73 -0.25 8.74 10.18
CA ILE A 73 -0.07 8.10 11.50
C ILE A 73 -1.18 8.54 12.46
N ARG A 74 -1.48 9.84 12.51
CA ARG A 74 -2.56 10.37 13.37
C ARG A 74 -3.90 9.75 13.00
N MET A 75 -4.24 9.70 11.71
CA MET A 75 -5.50 9.12 11.24
C MET A 75 -5.55 7.60 11.48
N ALA A 76 -4.45 6.88 11.24
CA ALA A 76 -4.39 5.45 11.52
C ALA A 76 -4.62 5.17 13.00
N ASN A 77 -3.99 5.93 13.89
CA ASN A 77 -4.18 5.80 15.33
C ASN A 77 -5.62 6.14 15.79
N VAL A 78 -6.26 7.16 15.20
CA VAL A 78 -7.66 7.51 15.53
C VAL A 78 -8.63 6.41 15.07
N ASN A 79 -8.33 5.76 13.95
CA ASN A 79 -9.19 4.72 13.37
C ASN A 79 -8.78 3.30 13.80
N GLU A 80 -7.86 3.16 14.77
CA GLU A 80 -7.40 1.84 15.24
C GLU A 80 -6.89 0.94 14.10
N CYS A 81 -6.27 1.56 13.09
CA CYS A 81 -5.65 0.87 11.97
C CYS A 81 -4.25 0.45 12.40
N PHE A 82 -4.14 -0.79 12.86
CA PHE A 82 -2.87 -1.40 13.25
C PHE A 82 -2.24 -2.10 12.03
N HIS A 83 -0.93 -1.89 11.86
CA HIS A 83 -0.11 -2.56 10.84
C HIS A 83 0.28 -3.96 11.28
#